data_AF-A0AAW1D180-F1
#
_entry.id   AF-A0AAW1D180-F1
#
_cell.length_a   1.000
_cell.length_b   1.000
_cell.length_c   1.000
_cell.angle_alpha   90.00
_cell.angle_beta   90.00
_cell.angle_gamma   90.00
#
_symmetry.space_group_name_H-M   'P 1'
#
loop_
_entity.id
_entity.type
_entity.pdbx_description
1 polymer ?
#
loop_
_entity_poly.entity_id
_entity_poly.type
_entity_poly.pdbx_seq_one_letter_code
_entity_poly.pdbx_strand_id
1 'polypeptide(L)'
;MRRGEKVAINLPVFKDDRTKSPFKDDFKALGDTGESEAAALPDHVYMDAMAFGMGCCCLQLTFQACNINEARTLYDQLTPLCPIMLALTAASPIHRGVLTDVDCRWSVISGAVDCRTREERGLEPLKNNRFVIPKSRYDSIDSYLSVQGDPYNDVPLVMDKKIYMKLREADIDHLLAQHVAHLFIRDTVSLFSEKVDQSPTDSDHFENIQSTNWQTMRFKVPPPNSTIGWRVEFRPCEIQITDFENAAFVVFIVLLTRVILSYKLNLLIPISKVDENMAKAQKRSAVREEVFWFRRDITSSGEQASDIPIEEQYGAMTINQIINGKDGVFPGLIPLINSYLSGMDVDTDTHCSIQQYLKLIQKRASGELLTTASWIRQFVRQHPAYKQDSIVNDEIAYDLLKTIDGIRTGHCPELIPSLVSKTTESIPRAMEKVYCKEINNCCDS
;
A
#
# COMPACT_ATOMS: atom_id res chain seq x y z
N MET A 1 17.32 -13.07 19.98
CA MET A 1 16.70 -12.65 18.70
C MET A 1 16.01 -13.88 18.09
N ARG A 2 14.72 -13.81 17.73
CA ARG A 2 13.90 -14.98 17.33
C ARG A 2 14.46 -15.74 16.11
N ARG A 3 14.85 -15.01 15.07
CA ARG A 3 15.28 -15.57 13.78
C ARG A 3 16.58 -16.40 13.85
N GLY A 4 17.45 -16.10 14.82
CA GLY A 4 18.77 -16.73 14.99
C GLY A 4 19.88 -16.19 14.06
N GLU A 5 19.55 -15.27 13.16
CA GLU A 5 20.44 -14.55 12.26
C GLU A 5 19.87 -13.14 12.03
N LYS A 6 20.67 -12.21 11.50
CA LYS A 6 20.15 -10.92 11.05
C LYS A 6 19.08 -11.08 9.97
N VAL A 7 18.29 -10.03 9.77
CA VAL A 7 17.47 -9.94 8.56
C VAL A 7 18.37 -9.80 7.34
N ALA A 8 17.89 -10.22 6.18
CA ALA A 8 18.66 -10.18 4.94
C ALA A 8 17.75 -9.69 3.82
N ILE A 9 18.04 -8.50 3.30
CA ILE A 9 17.29 -7.86 2.23
C ILE A 9 18.26 -7.67 1.07
N ASN A 10 17.95 -8.28 -0.07
CA ASN A 10 18.73 -8.15 -1.29
C ASN A 10 17.83 -7.53 -2.37
N LEU A 11 18.16 -6.31 -2.79
CA LEU A 11 17.46 -5.62 -3.87
C LEU A 11 18.33 -5.61 -5.13
N PRO A 12 17.79 -5.91 -6.32
CA PRO A 12 18.56 -5.84 -7.54
C PRO A 12 19.09 -4.41 -7.75
N VAL A 13 20.39 -4.30 -8.04
CA VAL A 13 21.00 -3.01 -8.37
C VAL A 13 20.48 -2.55 -9.74
N PHE A 14 20.22 -1.25 -9.89
CA PHE A 14 20.02 -0.68 -11.22
C PHE A 14 21.32 -0.82 -12.01
N LYS A 15 21.28 -1.42 -13.21
CA LYS A 15 22.46 -1.56 -14.07
C LYS A 15 22.51 -0.45 -15.10
N ASP A 16 23.33 0.56 -14.84
CA ASP A 16 23.66 1.67 -15.74
C ASP A 16 25.01 1.39 -16.45
N ASP A 17 25.44 2.28 -17.35
CA ASP A 17 26.56 2.04 -18.27
C ASP A 17 27.88 1.65 -17.60
N ARG A 18 28.14 2.16 -16.39
CA ARG A 18 29.38 1.95 -15.62
C ARG A 18 29.14 1.24 -14.29
N THR A 19 27.94 0.68 -14.08
CA THR A 19 27.68 -0.13 -12.89
C THR A 19 28.58 -1.36 -12.92
N LYS A 20 29.36 -1.57 -11.85
CA LYS A 20 30.19 -2.76 -11.74
C LYS A 20 29.31 -4.01 -11.74
N SER A 21 29.71 -5.03 -12.50
CA SER A 21 29.02 -6.31 -12.61
C SER A 21 30.05 -7.45 -12.42
N PRO A 22 29.97 -8.25 -11.34
CA PRO A 22 28.93 -8.18 -10.31
C PRO A 22 29.07 -6.94 -9.44
N PHE A 23 27.94 -6.30 -9.10
CA PHE A 23 27.92 -5.32 -8.02
C PHE A 23 28.15 -6.05 -6.70
N LYS A 24 29.16 -5.61 -5.95
CA LYS A 24 29.53 -6.16 -4.64
C LYS A 24 30.01 -5.03 -3.74
N ASP A 25 29.47 -4.99 -2.54
CA ASP A 25 29.98 -4.15 -1.46
C ASP A 25 31.29 -4.69 -0.90
N ASP A 26 32.12 -3.80 -0.36
CA ASP A 26 33.27 -4.15 0.48
C ASP A 26 32.84 -4.15 1.95
N PHE A 27 32.21 -5.25 2.39
CA PHE A 27 31.74 -5.39 3.77
C PHE A 27 32.89 -5.39 4.80
N LYS A 28 34.10 -5.81 4.40
CA LYS A 28 35.28 -5.80 5.29
C LYS A 28 35.70 -4.37 5.61
N ALA A 29 35.68 -3.47 4.62
CA ALA A 29 35.91 -2.05 4.84
C ALA A 29 34.85 -1.41 5.77
N LEU A 30 33.65 -1.98 5.85
CA LEU A 30 32.56 -1.55 6.73
C LEU A 30 32.59 -2.21 8.12
N GLY A 31 33.60 -3.02 8.42
CA GLY A 31 33.75 -3.69 9.72
C GLY A 31 32.84 -4.91 9.92
N ASP A 32 32.35 -5.52 8.83
CA ASP A 32 31.54 -6.74 8.92
C ASP A 32 32.36 -7.94 9.43
N THR A 33 31.66 -8.85 10.10
CA THR A 33 32.24 -10.08 10.66
C THR A 33 32.25 -11.26 9.66
N GLY A 34 31.76 -11.04 8.44
CA GLY A 34 31.57 -12.05 7.40
C GLY A 34 30.12 -12.55 7.27
N GLU A 35 29.24 -12.22 8.24
CA GLU A 35 27.82 -12.60 8.20
C GLU A 35 27.10 -11.92 7.03
N SER A 36 27.32 -10.61 6.84
CA SER A 36 26.69 -9.85 5.76
C SER A 36 27.25 -10.26 4.39
N GLU A 37 28.56 -10.51 4.29
CA GLU A 37 29.20 -11.00 3.06
C GLU A 37 28.62 -12.36 2.62
N ALA A 38 28.31 -13.26 3.56
CA ALA A 38 27.74 -14.56 3.26
C ALA A 38 26.27 -14.51 2.81
N ALA A 39 25.52 -13.50 3.24
CA ALA A 39 24.10 -13.32 2.93
C ALA A 39 23.82 -12.41 1.72
N ALA A 40 24.79 -11.58 1.33
CA ALA A 40 24.69 -10.69 0.18
C ALA A 40 24.74 -11.45 -1.15
N LEU A 41 23.84 -11.10 -2.07
CA LEU A 41 23.83 -11.64 -3.43
C LEU A 41 24.64 -10.75 -4.38
N PRO A 42 25.35 -11.32 -5.37
CA PRO A 42 25.97 -10.51 -6.42
C PRO A 42 24.89 -9.73 -7.19
N ASP A 43 25.21 -8.53 -7.66
CA ASP A 43 24.27 -7.64 -8.36
C ASP A 43 23.09 -7.16 -7.49
N HIS A 44 23.24 -7.20 -6.17
CA HIS A 44 22.21 -6.71 -5.25
C HIS A 44 22.79 -5.72 -4.24
N VAL A 45 21.97 -4.74 -3.87
CA VAL A 45 22.16 -3.91 -2.69
C VAL A 45 21.72 -4.72 -1.47
N TYR A 46 22.64 -4.96 -0.55
CA TYR A 46 22.37 -5.72 0.67
C TYR A 46 22.09 -4.79 1.86
N MET A 47 21.08 -5.15 2.64
CA MET A 47 20.66 -4.47 3.88
C MET A 47 20.29 -5.51 4.94
N ASP A 48 20.73 -5.31 6.18
CA ASP A 48 20.71 -6.33 7.25
C ASP A 48 20.05 -5.88 8.56
N ALA A 49 19.36 -4.73 8.54
CA ALA A 49 18.77 -4.13 9.73
C ALA A 49 17.30 -3.76 9.53
N MET A 50 16.51 -3.87 10.61
CA MET A 50 15.10 -3.48 10.64
C MET A 50 14.89 -2.02 10.21
N ALA A 51 15.83 -1.14 10.54
CA ALA A 51 15.77 0.29 10.22
C ALA A 51 15.71 0.56 8.71
N PHE A 52 16.27 -0.30 7.86
CA PHE A 52 16.21 -0.11 6.40
C PHE A 52 14.80 -0.25 5.85
N GLY A 53 13.92 -1.02 6.50
CA GLY A 53 12.52 -1.15 6.12
C GLY A 53 11.60 -0.31 6.99
N MET A 54 11.58 -0.54 8.31
CA MET A 54 10.69 0.18 9.22
C MET A 54 11.08 1.65 9.44
N GLY A 55 12.25 2.08 8.96
CA GLY A 55 12.63 3.49 8.82
C GLY A 55 12.09 4.17 7.56
N CYS A 56 11.46 3.42 6.64
CA CYS A 56 10.72 3.99 5.52
C CYS A 56 9.36 4.55 5.97
N CYS A 57 8.83 5.48 5.18
CA CYS A 57 7.53 6.12 5.42
C CYS A 57 6.45 5.60 4.46
N CYS A 58 5.19 5.82 4.83
CA CYS A 58 4.04 5.41 4.02
C CYS A 58 2.81 6.27 4.27
N LEU A 59 1.88 6.23 3.32
CA LEU A 59 0.52 6.75 3.51
C LEU A 59 -0.41 5.58 3.83
N GLN A 60 -1.13 5.66 4.96
CA GLN A 60 -2.11 4.64 5.37
C GLN A 60 -3.46 5.31 5.65
N LEU A 61 -4.54 4.64 5.28
CA LEU A 61 -5.89 5.15 5.41
C LEU A 61 -6.74 4.16 6.18
N THR A 62 -7.41 4.60 7.24
CA THR A 62 -8.34 3.76 8.01
C THR A 62 -9.77 4.25 7.82
N PHE A 63 -10.65 3.34 7.43
CA PHE A 63 -12.08 3.59 7.25
C PHE A 63 -12.87 2.86 8.33
N GLN A 64 -13.84 3.53 8.94
CA GLN A 64 -14.83 2.88 9.79
C GLN A 64 -16.05 2.52 8.96
N ALA A 65 -16.37 1.23 8.93
CA ALA A 65 -17.55 0.71 8.25
C ALA A 65 -18.79 0.78 9.16
N CYS A 66 -19.98 0.69 8.57
CA CYS A 66 -21.24 0.71 9.32
C CYS A 66 -21.44 -0.53 10.19
N ASN A 67 -20.87 -1.68 9.78
CA ASN A 67 -20.94 -2.95 10.50
C ASN A 67 -19.84 -3.91 10.00
N ILE A 68 -19.77 -5.10 10.60
CA ILE A 68 -18.77 -6.13 10.25
C ILE A 68 -18.88 -6.61 8.79
N ASN A 69 -20.09 -6.70 8.24
CA ASN A 69 -20.28 -7.19 6.86
C ASN A 69 -19.73 -6.18 5.86
N GLU A 70 -20.04 -4.90 6.03
CA GLU A 70 -19.47 -3.83 5.20
C GLU A 70 -17.94 -3.76 5.36
N ALA A 71 -17.40 -3.94 6.58
CA ALA A 71 -15.96 -3.98 6.80
C ALA A 71 -15.29 -5.14 6.04
N ARG A 72 -15.88 -6.35 6.07
CA ARG A 72 -15.37 -7.52 5.31
C ARG A 72 -15.43 -7.26 3.82
N THR A 73 -16.54 -6.71 3.31
CA THR A 73 -16.67 -6.33 1.90
C THR A 73 -15.61 -5.31 1.50
N LEU A 74 -15.40 -4.25 2.28
CA LEU A 74 -14.38 -3.25 1.94
C LEU A 74 -12.96 -3.81 2.02
N TYR A 75 -12.64 -4.65 3.01
CA TYR A 75 -11.35 -5.33 3.11
C TYR A 75 -11.06 -6.13 1.83
N ASP A 76 -12.05 -6.89 1.39
CA ASP A 76 -11.96 -7.75 0.21
C ASP A 76 -11.88 -6.94 -1.09
N GLN A 77 -12.81 -6.02 -1.31
CA GLN A 77 -12.93 -5.28 -2.56
C GLN A 77 -11.77 -4.28 -2.77
N LEU A 78 -11.12 -3.81 -1.70
CA LEU A 78 -9.92 -2.98 -1.80
C LEU A 78 -8.63 -3.76 -2.02
N THR A 79 -8.60 -5.06 -1.71
CA THR A 79 -7.39 -5.88 -1.84
C THR A 79 -6.80 -5.87 -3.26
N PRO A 80 -7.56 -6.09 -4.35
CA PRO A 80 -7.04 -6.04 -5.71
C PRO A 80 -6.40 -4.71 -6.10
N LEU A 81 -6.77 -3.61 -5.42
CA LEU A 81 -6.20 -2.29 -5.64
C LEU A 81 -4.85 -2.10 -4.95
N CYS A 82 -4.50 -2.94 -3.98
CA CYS A 82 -3.25 -2.79 -3.22
C CYS A 82 -1.99 -2.73 -4.10
N PRO A 83 -1.76 -3.70 -5.01
CA PRO A 83 -0.61 -3.64 -5.92
C PRO A 83 -0.71 -2.48 -6.93
N ILE A 84 -1.92 -2.13 -7.36
CA ILE A 84 -2.14 -1.01 -8.30
C ILE A 84 -1.70 0.31 -7.65
N MET A 85 -2.13 0.55 -6.41
CA MET A 85 -1.77 1.74 -5.67
C MET A 85 -0.30 1.75 -5.26
N LEU A 86 0.29 0.59 -4.94
CA LEU A 86 1.73 0.50 -4.67
C LEU A 86 2.54 0.99 -5.88
N ALA A 87 2.25 0.48 -7.08
CA ALA A 87 2.94 0.89 -8.30
C ALA A 87 2.66 2.35 -8.69
N LEU A 88 1.40 2.80 -8.57
CA LEU A 88 0.99 4.16 -8.93
C LEU A 88 1.57 5.23 -8.00
N THR A 89 1.87 4.86 -6.74
CA THR A 89 2.45 5.75 -5.73
C THR A 89 3.97 5.63 -5.59
N ALA A 90 4.62 4.74 -6.37
CA ALA A 90 6.04 4.40 -6.26
C ALA A 90 6.97 5.61 -5.96
N ALA A 91 7.74 5.54 -4.87
CA ALA A 91 8.56 6.66 -4.38
C ALA A 91 9.94 6.26 -3.81
N SER A 92 10.35 5.00 -3.90
CA SER A 92 11.57 4.47 -3.24
C SER A 92 12.54 3.79 -4.20
N PRO A 93 13.23 4.54 -5.10
CA PRO A 93 14.16 3.96 -6.08
C PRO A 93 15.62 3.89 -5.61
N ILE A 94 15.93 4.40 -4.41
CA ILE A 94 17.30 4.47 -3.86
C ILE A 94 17.32 3.78 -2.50
N HIS A 95 18.24 2.84 -2.31
CA HIS A 95 18.49 2.18 -1.04
C HIS A 95 19.98 2.15 -0.75
N ARG A 96 20.36 2.50 0.49
CA ARG A 96 21.77 2.50 0.97
C ARG A 96 22.74 3.21 0.00
N GLY A 97 22.34 4.36 -0.53
CA GLY A 97 23.17 5.16 -1.44
C GLY A 97 23.32 4.58 -2.85
N VAL A 98 22.43 3.69 -3.27
CA VAL A 98 22.49 3.03 -4.57
C VAL A 98 21.12 3.06 -5.25
N LEU A 99 21.08 3.36 -6.55
CA LEU A 99 19.88 3.17 -7.37
C LEU A 99 19.57 1.68 -7.50
N THR A 100 18.34 1.30 -7.18
CA THR A 100 17.86 -0.08 -7.29
C THR A 100 16.98 -0.26 -8.51
N ASP A 101 16.82 -1.50 -8.99
CA ASP A 101 15.91 -1.87 -10.10
C ASP A 101 14.46 -2.12 -9.61
N VAL A 102 14.12 -1.55 -8.46
CA VAL A 102 12.79 -1.49 -7.86
C VAL A 102 12.46 -0.02 -7.53
N ASP A 103 11.17 0.31 -7.49
CA ASP A 103 10.68 1.67 -7.25
C ASP A 103 9.85 1.80 -5.95
N CYS A 104 9.67 0.71 -5.20
CA CYS A 104 8.77 0.64 -4.04
C CYS A 104 9.45 0.01 -2.81
N ARG A 105 9.02 0.40 -1.61
CA ARG A 105 9.62 -0.07 -0.34
C ARG A 105 9.16 -1.45 0.12
N TRP A 106 8.10 -2.02 -0.47
CA TRP A 106 7.33 -3.11 0.16
C TRP A 106 8.17 -4.35 0.53
N SER A 107 9.00 -4.84 -0.39
CA SER A 107 9.92 -5.97 -0.16
C SER A 107 10.99 -5.67 0.87
N VAL A 108 11.45 -4.41 0.94
CA VAL A 108 12.41 -3.96 1.95
C VAL A 108 11.82 -4.07 3.33
N ILE A 109 10.61 -3.54 3.54
CA ILE A 109 9.93 -3.63 4.84
C ILE A 109 9.60 -5.08 5.18
N SER A 110 9.12 -5.85 4.18
CA SER A 110 8.83 -7.28 4.35
C SER A 110 10.03 -8.06 4.90
N GLY A 111 11.21 -7.86 4.31
CA GLY A 111 12.46 -8.49 4.74
C GLY A 111 13.00 -7.94 6.06
N ALA A 112 12.82 -6.63 6.32
CA ALA A 112 13.33 -5.94 7.51
C ALA A 112 12.74 -6.42 8.84
N VAL A 113 11.54 -7.03 8.80
CA VAL A 113 10.89 -7.63 9.97
C VAL A 113 10.56 -9.10 9.78
N ASP A 114 11.20 -9.75 8.79
CA ASP A 114 11.05 -11.18 8.60
C ASP A 114 11.78 -11.92 9.73
N CYS A 115 11.01 -12.31 10.73
CA CYS A 115 11.49 -13.03 11.90
C CYS A 115 11.51 -14.56 11.71
N ARG A 116 11.17 -15.08 10.52
CA ARG A 116 11.10 -16.52 10.27
C ARG A 116 12.46 -17.18 10.44
N THR A 117 12.50 -18.29 11.17
CA THR A 117 13.70 -19.13 11.28
C THR A 117 14.02 -19.83 9.94
N ARG A 118 15.14 -20.55 9.88
CA ARG A 118 15.48 -21.39 8.71
C ARG A 118 14.45 -22.51 8.51
N GLU A 119 13.96 -23.13 9.59
CA GLU A 119 12.89 -24.13 9.58
C GLU A 119 11.58 -23.55 9.04
N GLU A 120 11.18 -22.36 9.50
CA GLU A 120 9.94 -21.72 9.05
C GLU A 120 9.99 -21.25 7.60
N ARG A 121 11.18 -20.93 7.07
CA ARG A 121 11.38 -20.67 5.64
C ARG A 121 11.46 -21.94 4.80
N GLY A 122 11.41 -23.12 5.41
CA GLY A 122 11.55 -24.41 4.72
C GLY A 122 12.97 -24.71 4.24
N LEU A 123 13.98 -23.97 4.73
CA LEU A 123 15.39 -24.22 4.41
C LEU A 123 15.96 -25.41 5.19
N GLU A 124 15.32 -25.75 6.32
CA GLU A 124 15.64 -26.90 7.16
C GLU A 124 14.35 -27.62 7.58
N PRO A 125 14.40 -28.93 7.88
CA PRO A 125 13.24 -29.66 8.40
C PRO A 125 12.77 -29.11 9.74
N LEU A 126 11.45 -29.09 9.97
CA LEU A 126 10.86 -28.71 11.25
C LEU A 126 11.34 -29.62 12.38
N LYS A 127 11.93 -29.03 13.42
CA LYS A 127 12.32 -29.69 14.68
C LYS A 127 11.85 -28.89 15.88
N ASN A 128 12.01 -27.57 15.84
CA ASN A 128 11.67 -26.65 16.92
C ASN A 128 10.45 -25.78 16.59
N ASN A 129 10.26 -25.45 15.31
CA ASN A 129 9.13 -24.67 14.83
C ASN A 129 7.93 -25.55 14.46
N ARG A 130 6.73 -24.96 14.54
CA ARG A 130 5.46 -25.68 14.30
C ARG A 130 5.02 -25.70 12.85
N PHE A 131 5.47 -24.73 12.05
CA PHE A 131 4.95 -24.46 10.72
C PHE A 131 6.06 -24.08 9.75
N VAL A 132 5.93 -24.49 8.49
CA VAL A 132 6.62 -23.83 7.36
C VAL A 132 5.71 -22.70 6.90
N ILE A 133 6.21 -21.46 6.90
CA ILE A 133 5.42 -20.25 6.69
C ILE A 133 5.91 -19.53 5.42
N PRO A 134 5.08 -19.42 4.37
CA PRO A 134 5.52 -18.97 3.04
C PRO A 134 5.88 -17.50 2.99
N LYS A 135 5.20 -16.65 3.77
CA LYS A 135 5.35 -15.19 3.76
C LYS A 135 5.93 -14.65 5.06
N SER A 136 6.58 -13.49 4.99
CA SER A 136 6.96 -12.72 6.18
C SER A 136 5.70 -12.32 6.96
N ARG A 137 5.84 -11.93 8.22
CA ARG A 137 4.71 -11.33 8.97
C ARG A 137 4.32 -9.95 8.45
N TYR A 138 5.20 -9.33 7.66
CA TYR A 138 4.90 -8.17 6.84
C TYR A 138 4.83 -8.62 5.39
N ASP A 139 3.63 -8.71 4.80
CA ASP A 139 3.43 -9.13 3.41
C ASP A 139 2.02 -8.83 2.89
N SER A 140 1.70 -9.15 1.64
CA SER A 140 0.31 -9.10 1.14
C SER A 140 -0.64 -9.94 2.00
N ILE A 141 -1.94 -9.62 1.98
CA ILE A 141 -2.95 -10.43 2.68
C ILE A 141 -2.91 -11.91 2.25
N ASP A 142 -3.39 -12.79 3.11
CA ASP A 142 -3.39 -14.24 2.87
C ASP A 142 -4.77 -14.83 2.55
N SER A 143 -5.85 -14.09 2.84
CA SER A 143 -7.23 -14.55 2.61
C SER A 143 -8.22 -13.40 2.59
N TYR A 144 -9.23 -13.54 1.73
CA TYR A 144 -10.48 -12.80 1.78
C TYR A 144 -11.35 -13.21 2.96
N LEU A 145 -12.16 -12.27 3.42
CA LEU A 145 -12.98 -12.41 4.62
C LEU A 145 -14.46 -12.50 4.30
N SER A 146 -14.97 -12.04 3.16
CA SER A 146 -16.40 -12.12 2.84
C SER A 146 -16.77 -13.43 2.14
N VAL A 147 -18.06 -13.80 2.22
CA VAL A 147 -18.60 -14.98 1.50
C VAL A 147 -18.38 -14.85 -0.01
N GLN A 148 -18.46 -13.63 -0.56
CA GLN A 148 -18.20 -13.38 -1.97
C GLN A 148 -16.72 -13.60 -2.34
N GLY A 149 -15.81 -13.34 -1.40
CA GLY A 149 -14.36 -13.52 -1.56
C GLY A 149 -13.87 -14.96 -1.40
N ASP A 150 -14.64 -15.83 -0.72
CA ASP A 150 -14.24 -17.21 -0.42
C ASP A 150 -13.78 -18.01 -1.65
N PRO A 151 -14.49 -18.01 -2.80
CA PRO A 151 -14.06 -18.75 -3.99
C PRO A 151 -12.71 -18.30 -4.57
N TYR A 152 -12.22 -17.12 -4.18
CA TYR A 152 -10.96 -16.55 -4.63
C TYR A 152 -9.79 -16.80 -3.65
N ASN A 153 -10.04 -17.47 -2.53
CA ASN A 153 -9.01 -17.94 -1.60
C ASN A 153 -8.30 -19.19 -2.15
N ASP A 154 -7.49 -19.00 -3.19
CA ASP A 154 -6.86 -20.08 -3.95
C ASP A 154 -5.43 -20.45 -3.48
N VAL A 155 -4.95 -19.81 -2.40
CA VAL A 155 -3.62 -20.08 -1.83
C VAL A 155 -3.73 -20.93 -0.55
N PRO A 156 -2.78 -21.86 -0.29
CA PRO A 156 -2.77 -22.61 0.96
C PRO A 156 -2.58 -21.70 2.18
N LEU A 157 -3.56 -21.67 3.08
CA LEU A 157 -3.50 -20.88 4.31
C LEU A 157 -2.95 -21.71 5.48
N VAL A 158 -1.74 -21.38 5.93
CA VAL A 158 -1.15 -21.96 7.14
C VAL A 158 -1.87 -21.39 8.36
N MET A 159 -2.45 -22.23 9.23
CA MET A 159 -3.19 -21.77 10.40
C MET A 159 -3.04 -22.70 11.59
N ASP A 160 -3.18 -22.15 12.80
CA ASP A 160 -3.26 -22.95 14.02
C ASP A 160 -4.65 -23.60 14.14
N LYS A 161 -4.73 -24.90 13.83
CA LYS A 161 -6.00 -25.67 13.88
C LYS A 161 -6.68 -25.63 15.25
N LYS A 162 -5.93 -25.54 16.36
CA LYS A 162 -6.55 -25.49 17.70
C LYS A 162 -7.26 -24.16 17.92
N ILE A 163 -6.62 -23.06 17.51
CA ILE A 163 -7.20 -21.71 17.59
C ILE A 163 -8.41 -21.61 16.66
N TYR A 164 -8.28 -22.12 15.43
CA TYR A 164 -9.39 -22.20 14.49
C TYR A 164 -10.61 -22.90 15.11
N MET A 165 -10.44 -24.12 15.65
CA MET A 165 -11.56 -24.86 16.26
C MET A 165 -12.17 -24.13 17.45
N LYS A 166 -11.34 -23.54 18.32
CA LYS A 166 -11.81 -22.73 19.46
C LYS A 166 -12.69 -21.55 19.00
N LEU A 167 -12.33 -20.88 17.91
CA LEU A 167 -13.12 -19.78 17.34
C LEU A 167 -14.43 -20.30 16.74
N ARG A 168 -14.41 -21.44 16.05
CA ARG A 168 -15.63 -22.06 15.49
C ARG A 168 -16.59 -22.52 16.58
N GLU A 169 -16.09 -23.11 17.66
CA GLU A 169 -16.89 -23.51 18.84
C GLU A 169 -17.51 -22.29 19.55
N ALA A 170 -16.88 -21.11 19.43
CA ALA A 170 -17.39 -19.83 19.91
C ALA A 170 -18.28 -19.10 18.88
N ASP A 171 -18.76 -19.80 17.85
CA ASP A 171 -19.68 -19.29 16.81
C ASP A 171 -19.09 -18.18 15.90
N ILE A 172 -17.76 -18.06 15.82
CA ILE A 172 -17.10 -17.20 14.82
C ILE A 172 -17.08 -17.94 13.49
N ASP A 173 -17.55 -17.30 12.41
CA ASP A 173 -17.64 -17.92 11.08
C ASP A 173 -16.30 -18.44 10.52
N HIS A 174 -16.36 -19.33 9.53
CA HIS A 174 -15.19 -20.03 8.99
C HIS A 174 -14.07 -19.10 8.52
N LEU A 175 -14.41 -18.08 7.72
CA LEU A 175 -13.44 -17.19 7.08
C LEU A 175 -12.74 -16.31 8.10
N LEU A 176 -13.51 -15.76 9.06
CA LEU A 176 -12.93 -14.95 10.13
C LEU A 176 -12.09 -15.81 11.09
N ALA A 177 -12.55 -17.04 11.41
CA ALA A 177 -11.80 -17.97 12.23
C ALA A 177 -10.48 -18.39 11.56
N GLN A 178 -10.48 -18.64 10.25
CA GLN A 178 -9.27 -18.93 9.47
C GLN A 178 -8.29 -17.76 9.49
N HIS A 179 -8.77 -16.55 9.21
CA HIS A 179 -7.96 -15.34 9.22
C HIS A 179 -7.26 -15.15 10.57
N VAL A 180 -8.01 -15.20 11.69
CA VAL A 180 -7.42 -15.04 13.02
C VAL A 180 -6.46 -16.19 13.35
N ALA A 181 -6.83 -17.44 13.04
CA ALA A 181 -5.95 -18.58 13.28
C ALA A 181 -4.65 -18.54 12.45
N HIS A 182 -4.66 -17.89 11.28
CA HIS A 182 -3.47 -17.62 10.49
C HIS A 182 -2.58 -16.56 11.16
N LEU A 183 -3.14 -15.44 11.63
CA LEU A 183 -2.35 -14.40 12.32
C LEU A 183 -1.60 -14.94 13.55
N PHE A 184 -2.23 -15.89 14.25
CA PHE A 184 -1.69 -16.53 15.46
C PHE A 184 -0.68 -17.66 15.20
N ILE A 185 -0.26 -17.89 13.95
CA ILE A 185 0.92 -18.73 13.69
C ILE A 185 2.24 -18.02 14.06
N ARG A 186 2.17 -16.72 14.34
CA ARG A 186 3.32 -15.89 14.71
C ARG A 186 3.46 -15.79 16.22
N ASP A 187 4.71 -15.77 16.69
CA ASP A 187 4.99 -15.44 18.08
C ASP A 187 4.90 -13.93 18.33
N THR A 188 4.64 -13.58 19.59
CA THR A 188 4.81 -12.21 20.09
C THR A 188 6.29 -11.83 20.02
N VAL A 189 6.58 -10.63 19.51
CA VAL A 189 7.96 -10.14 19.34
C VAL A 189 8.32 -8.99 20.28
N SER A 190 7.32 -8.45 20.99
CA SER A 190 7.50 -7.41 21.99
C SER A 190 6.35 -7.50 23.00
N LEU A 191 6.64 -7.81 24.26
CA LEU A 191 5.66 -7.81 25.35
C LEU A 191 6.32 -7.21 26.59
N PHE A 192 5.69 -6.19 27.18
CA PHE A 192 6.16 -5.58 28.42
C PHE A 192 5.77 -6.44 29.62
N SER A 193 6.64 -6.50 30.63
CA SER A 193 6.45 -7.30 31.85
C SER A 193 5.12 -6.98 32.57
N GLU A 194 4.73 -5.72 32.54
CA GLU A 194 3.52 -5.18 33.15
C GLU A 194 2.25 -5.61 32.43
N LYS A 195 2.37 -6.16 31.22
CA LYS A 195 1.27 -6.59 30.35
C LYS A 195 1.19 -8.11 30.19
N VAL A 196 1.97 -8.86 30.97
CA VAL A 196 1.92 -10.34 30.97
C VAL A 196 0.56 -10.81 31.45
N ASP A 197 0.09 -10.32 32.60
CA ASP A 197 -1.24 -10.58 33.12
C ASP A 197 -2.20 -9.46 32.72
N GLN A 198 -3.40 -9.81 32.29
CA GLN A 198 -4.40 -8.86 31.80
C GLN A 198 -5.80 -9.21 32.32
N SER A 199 -6.66 -8.19 32.41
CA SER A 199 -8.06 -8.40 32.72
C SER A 199 -8.80 -8.99 31.51
N PRO A 200 -9.93 -9.69 31.71
CA PRO A 200 -10.71 -10.24 30.60
C PRO A 200 -11.26 -9.19 29.61
N THR A 201 -11.27 -7.92 30.00
CA THR A 201 -11.73 -6.80 29.16
C THR A 201 -10.61 -6.14 28.36
N ASP A 202 -9.35 -6.50 28.61
CA ASP A 202 -8.22 -5.94 27.87
C ASP A 202 -8.03 -6.68 26.54
N SER A 203 -7.62 -5.94 25.51
CA SER A 203 -7.34 -6.48 24.17
C SER A 203 -5.85 -6.48 23.83
N ASP A 204 -4.97 -6.09 24.75
CA ASP A 204 -3.55 -5.90 24.49
C ASP A 204 -2.85 -7.19 24.02
N HIS A 205 -3.22 -8.36 24.55
CA HIS A 205 -2.69 -9.66 24.06
C HIS A 205 -3.08 -9.94 22.62
N PHE A 206 -4.33 -9.66 22.24
CA PHE A 206 -4.78 -9.80 20.84
C PHE A 206 -4.07 -8.78 19.94
N GLU A 207 -4.01 -7.52 20.38
CA GLU A 207 -3.33 -6.44 19.66
C GLU A 207 -1.83 -6.70 19.50
N ASN A 208 -1.18 -7.42 20.42
CA ASN A 208 0.22 -7.80 20.26
C ASN A 208 0.47 -8.60 18.97
N ILE A 209 -0.39 -9.59 18.70
CA ILE A 209 -0.33 -10.38 17.47
C ILE A 209 -0.87 -9.59 16.27
N GLN A 210 -2.01 -8.92 16.43
CA GLN A 210 -2.67 -8.22 15.34
C GLN A 210 -1.84 -7.04 14.82
N SER A 211 -1.30 -6.21 15.71
CA SER A 211 -0.51 -5.04 15.34
C SER A 211 0.81 -5.38 14.67
N THR A 212 1.33 -6.59 14.92
CA THR A 212 2.60 -7.08 14.37
C THR A 212 2.44 -8.06 13.21
N ASN A 213 1.22 -8.31 12.74
CA ASN A 213 0.97 -8.82 11.39
C ASN A 213 0.67 -7.60 10.51
N TRP A 214 1.62 -7.25 9.63
CA TRP A 214 1.58 -6.02 8.84
C TRP A 214 1.25 -6.35 7.38
N GLN A 215 -0.04 -6.41 7.08
CA GLN A 215 -0.49 -6.74 5.73
C GLN A 215 -0.78 -5.51 4.84
N THR A 216 -1.06 -5.72 3.55
CA THR A 216 -1.53 -4.66 2.63
C THR A 216 -2.88 -4.08 3.04
N MET A 217 -3.77 -4.94 3.55
CA MET A 217 -5.00 -4.56 4.24
C MET A 217 -4.93 -5.02 5.68
N ARG A 218 -5.57 -4.29 6.60
CA ARG A 218 -5.77 -4.76 7.97
C ARG A 218 -7.22 -4.63 8.38
N PHE A 219 -7.79 -5.73 8.87
CA PHE A 219 -9.12 -5.79 9.44
C PHE A 219 -9.05 -5.53 10.94
N LYS A 220 -9.49 -4.35 11.40
CA LYS A 220 -9.34 -3.91 12.79
C LYS A 220 -10.62 -4.20 13.57
N VAL A 221 -10.49 -5.05 14.58
CA VAL A 221 -11.56 -5.38 15.54
C VAL A 221 -11.85 -4.14 16.42
N PRO A 222 -13.11 -3.87 16.77
CA PRO A 222 -13.46 -2.84 17.75
C PRO A 222 -12.73 -3.05 19.08
N PRO A 223 -12.10 -2.00 19.67
CA PRO A 223 -11.62 -2.07 21.03
C PRO A 223 -12.78 -2.31 22.00
N PRO A 224 -12.60 -3.15 23.05
CA PRO A 224 -13.59 -3.29 24.10
C PRO A 224 -13.96 -1.94 24.72
N ASN A 225 -15.25 -1.75 25.06
CA ASN A 225 -15.75 -0.55 25.73
C ASN A 225 -15.50 0.77 24.98
N SER A 226 -15.45 0.75 23.63
CA SER A 226 -15.26 1.93 22.78
C SER A 226 -16.45 2.16 21.85
N THR A 227 -16.63 3.40 21.39
CA THR A 227 -17.55 3.76 20.31
C THR A 227 -16.98 3.50 18.90
N ILE A 228 -15.71 3.08 18.83
CA ILE A 228 -15.04 2.76 17.57
C ILE A 228 -15.61 1.45 17.01
N GLY A 229 -16.07 1.50 15.76
CA GLY A 229 -16.63 0.36 15.04
C GLY A 229 -15.59 -0.52 14.35
N TRP A 230 -16.07 -1.44 13.51
CA TRP A 230 -15.23 -2.26 12.63
C TRP A 230 -14.54 -1.37 11.61
N ARG A 231 -13.23 -1.52 11.48
CA ARG A 231 -12.42 -0.69 10.58
C ARG A 231 -11.60 -1.53 9.63
N VAL A 232 -11.32 -0.97 8.47
CA VAL A 232 -10.34 -1.50 7.51
C VAL A 232 -9.27 -0.46 7.28
N GLU A 233 -8.03 -0.90 7.18
CA GLU A 233 -6.88 -0.03 6.96
C GLU A 233 -6.18 -0.43 5.67
N PHE A 234 -6.13 0.50 4.71
CA PHE A 234 -5.46 0.40 3.42
C PHE A 234 -4.02 0.93 3.58
N ARG A 235 -3.03 0.05 3.40
CA ARG A 235 -1.63 0.28 3.81
C ARG A 235 -0.54 0.33 2.71
N PRO A 236 -0.80 0.03 1.42
CA PRO A 236 0.29 -0.15 0.46
C PRO A 236 0.93 1.16 -0.01
N CYS A 237 0.21 2.28 -0.02
CA CYS A 237 0.66 3.53 -0.64
C CYS A 237 2.02 4.01 -0.09
N GLU A 238 2.91 4.39 -0.99
CA GLU A 238 4.11 5.15 -0.63
C GLU A 238 3.71 6.58 -0.26
N ILE A 239 4.48 7.21 0.62
CA ILE A 239 4.28 8.63 0.92
C ILE A 239 4.79 9.50 -0.25
N GLN A 240 4.09 10.57 -0.55
CA GLN A 240 4.44 11.51 -1.62
C GLN A 240 5.10 12.78 -1.06
N ILE A 241 5.77 13.55 -1.93
CA ILE A 241 6.53 14.74 -1.53
C ILE A 241 5.61 15.84 -0.96
N THR A 242 4.46 16.08 -1.59
CA THR A 242 3.57 17.19 -1.21
C THR A 242 2.28 16.72 -0.55
N ASP A 243 1.71 17.59 0.30
CA ASP A 243 0.41 17.38 0.93
C ASP A 243 -0.71 17.26 -0.12
N PHE A 244 -0.59 17.99 -1.25
CA PHE A 244 -1.53 17.90 -2.37
C PHE A 244 -1.59 16.48 -2.96
N GLU A 245 -0.44 15.87 -3.25
CA GLU A 245 -0.39 14.50 -3.79
C GLU A 245 -0.93 13.48 -2.79
N ASN A 246 -0.53 13.60 -1.53
CA ASN A 246 -1.01 12.71 -0.47
C ASN A 246 -2.53 12.84 -0.29
N ALA A 247 -3.06 14.07 -0.26
CA ALA A 247 -4.49 14.34 -0.22
C ALA A 247 -5.23 13.78 -1.44
N ALA A 248 -4.64 13.86 -2.64
CA ALA A 248 -5.23 13.32 -3.85
C ALA A 248 -5.46 11.80 -3.75
N PHE A 249 -4.45 11.06 -3.28
CA PHE A 249 -4.58 9.62 -3.07
C PHE A 249 -5.55 9.30 -1.94
N VAL A 250 -5.60 10.11 -0.87
CA VAL A 250 -6.60 9.97 0.19
C VAL A 250 -8.02 10.12 -0.35
N VAL A 251 -8.30 11.22 -1.04
CA VAL A 251 -9.61 11.51 -1.61
C VAL A 251 -10.01 10.43 -2.61
N PHE A 252 -9.09 9.98 -3.46
CA PHE A 252 -9.37 8.92 -4.42
C PHE A 252 -9.81 7.62 -3.76
N ILE A 253 -9.08 7.12 -2.76
CA ILE A 253 -9.46 5.88 -2.08
C ILE A 253 -10.77 6.06 -1.29
N VAL A 254 -10.96 7.21 -0.61
CA VAL A 254 -12.23 7.53 0.07
C VAL A 254 -13.40 7.49 -0.90
N LEU A 255 -13.32 8.20 -2.02
CA LEU A 255 -14.39 8.20 -3.04
C LEU A 255 -14.61 6.81 -3.60
N LEU A 256 -13.54 6.07 -3.89
CA LEU A 256 -13.63 4.72 -4.42
C LEU A 256 -14.34 3.76 -3.45
N THR A 257 -14.13 3.86 -2.13
CA THR A 257 -14.90 3.06 -1.17
C THR A 257 -16.41 3.36 -1.25
N ARG A 258 -16.79 4.62 -1.47
CA ARG A 258 -18.19 5.01 -1.66
C ARG A 258 -18.76 4.44 -2.95
N VAL A 259 -18.02 4.55 -4.05
CA VAL A 259 -18.43 3.98 -5.35
C VAL A 259 -18.58 2.46 -5.26
N ILE A 260 -17.63 1.76 -4.63
CA ILE A 260 -17.69 0.30 -4.43
C ILE A 260 -18.99 -0.10 -3.73
N LEU A 261 -19.34 0.59 -2.64
CA LEU A 261 -20.55 0.28 -1.87
C LEU A 261 -21.83 0.71 -2.60
N SER A 262 -21.86 1.90 -3.18
CA SER A 262 -23.05 2.46 -3.83
C SER A 262 -23.41 1.73 -5.12
N TYR A 263 -22.40 1.37 -5.93
CA TYR A 263 -22.60 0.64 -7.19
C TYR A 263 -22.44 -0.88 -7.03
N LYS A 264 -22.16 -1.36 -5.81
CA LYS A 264 -21.93 -2.78 -5.50
C LYS A 264 -20.87 -3.39 -6.43
N LEU A 265 -19.78 -2.66 -6.63
CA LEU A 265 -18.71 -3.09 -7.53
C LEU A 265 -18.07 -4.38 -7.02
N ASN A 266 -17.65 -5.24 -7.95
CA ASN A 266 -16.93 -6.47 -7.65
C ASN A 266 -15.54 -6.47 -8.29
N LEU A 267 -14.50 -6.23 -7.51
CA LEU A 267 -13.10 -6.18 -7.93
C LEU A 267 -12.36 -7.50 -7.70
N LEU A 268 -12.99 -8.48 -7.07
CA LEU A 268 -12.35 -9.72 -6.61
C LEU A 268 -11.66 -10.48 -7.73
N ILE A 269 -10.44 -10.93 -7.43
CA ILE A 269 -9.60 -11.81 -8.23
C ILE A 269 -8.94 -12.83 -7.27
N PRO A 270 -8.43 -13.97 -7.75
CA PRO A 270 -7.75 -14.93 -6.88
C PRO A 270 -6.57 -14.31 -6.09
N ILE A 271 -6.38 -14.71 -4.84
CA ILE A 271 -5.29 -14.22 -3.98
C ILE A 271 -3.92 -14.47 -4.62
N SER A 272 -3.72 -15.61 -5.30
CA SER A 272 -2.48 -15.89 -6.03
C SER A 272 -2.15 -14.82 -7.08
N LYS A 273 -3.17 -14.20 -7.68
CA LYS A 273 -3.04 -13.12 -8.67
C LYS A 273 -2.79 -11.77 -8.01
N VAL A 274 -3.32 -11.55 -6.81
CA VAL A 274 -2.95 -10.39 -5.98
C VAL A 274 -1.47 -10.46 -5.59
N ASP A 275 -0.98 -11.63 -5.19
CA ASP A 275 0.42 -11.86 -4.83
C ASP A 275 1.35 -11.66 -6.04
N GLU A 276 0.99 -12.19 -7.21
CA GLU A 276 1.73 -11.95 -8.45
C GLU A 276 1.79 -10.44 -8.80
N ASN A 277 0.66 -9.75 -8.64
CA ASN A 277 0.59 -8.30 -8.86
C ASN A 277 1.45 -7.53 -7.85
N MET A 278 1.51 -7.95 -6.59
CA MET A 278 2.36 -7.31 -5.56
C MET A 278 3.84 -7.44 -5.89
N ALA A 279 4.26 -8.56 -6.48
CA ALA A 279 5.63 -8.73 -7.00
C ALA A 279 5.89 -7.79 -8.19
N LYS A 280 4.97 -7.71 -9.16
CA LYS A 280 5.09 -6.81 -10.32
C LYS A 280 5.13 -5.35 -9.93
N ALA A 281 4.31 -4.95 -8.95
CA ALA A 281 4.15 -3.55 -8.53
C ALA A 281 5.43 -2.89 -8.01
N GLN A 282 6.44 -3.68 -7.62
CA GLN A 282 7.70 -3.17 -7.11
C GLN A 282 8.75 -2.93 -8.19
N LYS A 283 8.60 -3.54 -9.37
CA LYS A 283 9.57 -3.41 -10.44
C LYS A 283 9.70 -1.96 -10.87
N ARG A 284 10.90 -1.58 -11.32
CA ARG A 284 11.14 -0.27 -11.93
C ARG A 284 10.12 -0.01 -13.05
N SER A 285 9.56 1.19 -13.09
CA SER A 285 8.58 1.64 -14.09
C SER A 285 7.30 0.79 -14.15
N ALA A 286 6.95 0.02 -13.11
CA ALA A 286 5.81 -0.91 -13.16
C ALA A 286 4.49 -0.23 -13.57
N VAL A 287 4.26 1.00 -13.12
CA VAL A 287 3.07 1.79 -13.49
C VAL A 287 2.90 1.99 -15.00
N ARG A 288 4.01 2.02 -15.75
CA ARG A 288 4.04 2.23 -17.20
C ARG A 288 4.24 0.95 -18.00
N GLU A 289 5.06 0.04 -17.49
CA GLU A 289 5.60 -1.08 -18.27
C GLU A 289 4.94 -2.42 -17.94
N GLU A 290 4.36 -2.58 -16.75
CA GLU A 290 3.75 -3.84 -16.33
C GLU A 290 2.25 -3.88 -16.60
N VAL A 291 1.74 -5.11 -16.67
CA VAL A 291 0.30 -5.41 -16.69
C VAL A 291 -0.08 -6.22 -15.47
N PHE A 292 -1.23 -5.88 -14.90
CA PHE A 292 -1.74 -6.41 -13.65
C PHE A 292 -2.99 -7.23 -13.90
N TRP A 293 -3.15 -8.33 -13.17
CA TRP A 293 -4.41 -9.06 -13.15
C TRP A 293 -5.48 -8.20 -12.50
N PHE A 294 -6.57 -7.99 -13.20
CA PHE A 294 -7.70 -7.21 -12.70
C PHE A 294 -9.01 -7.80 -13.20
N ARG A 295 -10.08 -7.54 -12.45
CA ARG A 295 -11.43 -7.96 -12.83
C ARG A 295 -11.81 -7.36 -14.19
N ARG A 296 -12.35 -8.18 -15.10
CA ARG A 296 -12.82 -7.72 -16.41
C ARG A 296 -14.11 -6.92 -16.33
N ASP A 297 -15.06 -7.42 -15.54
CA ASP A 297 -16.35 -6.78 -15.29
C ASP A 297 -16.53 -6.56 -13.80
N ILE A 298 -16.52 -5.28 -13.42
CA ILE A 298 -16.68 -4.81 -12.04
C ILE A 298 -18.10 -4.29 -11.75
N THR A 299 -18.95 -4.16 -12.77
CA THR A 299 -20.27 -3.50 -12.66
C THR A 299 -21.43 -4.48 -12.61
N SER A 300 -21.28 -5.67 -13.18
CA SER A 300 -22.34 -6.68 -13.12
C SER A 300 -22.51 -7.23 -11.71
N SER A 301 -23.77 -7.45 -11.32
CA SER A 301 -24.12 -8.01 -10.02
C SER A 301 -23.50 -9.40 -9.82
N GLY A 302 -23.10 -9.73 -8.58
CA GLY A 302 -22.44 -10.99 -8.26
C GLY A 302 -23.21 -12.26 -8.65
N GLU A 303 -24.55 -12.19 -8.75
CA GLU A 303 -25.40 -13.28 -9.24
C GLU A 303 -25.16 -13.58 -10.72
N GLN A 304 -25.03 -12.55 -11.56
CA GLN A 304 -24.76 -12.70 -13.01
C GLN A 304 -23.32 -13.15 -13.30
N ALA A 305 -22.38 -12.83 -12.40
CA ALA A 305 -20.99 -13.26 -12.52
C ALA A 305 -20.75 -14.72 -12.12
N SER A 306 -21.70 -15.35 -11.42
CA SER A 306 -21.55 -16.71 -10.88
C SER A 306 -21.58 -17.82 -11.94
N ASP A 307 -22.12 -17.54 -13.13
CA ASP A 307 -22.18 -18.47 -14.26
C ASP A 307 -20.86 -18.54 -15.06
N ILE A 308 -19.96 -17.58 -14.86
CA ILE A 308 -18.68 -17.49 -15.59
C ILE A 308 -17.59 -18.20 -14.76
N PRO A 309 -16.75 -19.08 -15.34
CA PRO A 309 -15.60 -19.66 -14.63
C PRO A 309 -14.66 -18.57 -14.07
N ILE A 310 -14.13 -18.76 -12.85
CA ILE A 310 -13.31 -17.74 -12.15
C ILE A 310 -12.16 -17.24 -13.03
N GLU A 311 -11.52 -18.13 -13.78
CA GLU A 311 -10.40 -17.86 -14.68
C GLU A 311 -10.75 -16.90 -15.82
N GLU A 312 -12.02 -16.83 -16.21
CA GLU A 312 -12.52 -15.93 -17.24
C GLU A 312 -12.97 -14.56 -16.68
N GLN A 313 -13.10 -14.44 -15.35
CA GLN A 313 -13.59 -13.22 -14.70
C GLN A 313 -12.53 -12.12 -14.56
N TYR A 314 -11.25 -12.46 -14.74
CA TYR A 314 -10.12 -11.53 -14.65
C TYR A 314 -9.19 -11.60 -15.87
N GLY A 315 -8.35 -10.58 -16.04
CA GLY A 315 -7.44 -10.46 -17.17
C GLY A 315 -6.34 -9.43 -16.93
N ALA A 316 -5.32 -9.44 -17.78
CA ALA A 316 -4.23 -8.49 -17.70
C ALA A 316 -4.67 -7.09 -18.18
N MET A 317 -4.41 -6.06 -17.38
CA MET A 317 -4.68 -4.66 -17.69
C MET A 317 -3.51 -3.77 -17.26
N THR A 318 -3.26 -2.68 -17.99
CA THR A 318 -2.33 -1.64 -17.52
C THR A 318 -2.98 -0.80 -16.43
N ILE A 319 -2.18 -0.14 -15.59
CA ILE A 319 -2.72 0.80 -14.58
C ILE A 319 -3.51 1.93 -15.25
N ASN A 320 -3.07 2.41 -16.43
CA ASN A 320 -3.84 3.36 -17.21
C ASN A 320 -5.25 2.86 -17.53
N GLN A 321 -5.40 1.62 -17.99
CA GLN A 321 -6.71 1.03 -18.30
C GLN A 321 -7.57 0.90 -17.04
N ILE A 322 -6.98 0.49 -15.92
CA ILE A 322 -7.71 0.35 -14.65
C ILE A 322 -8.20 1.73 -14.16
N ILE A 323 -7.33 2.75 -14.17
CA ILE A 323 -7.64 4.08 -13.63
C ILE A 323 -8.52 4.90 -14.58
N ASN A 324 -8.13 5.01 -15.85
CA ASN A 324 -8.76 5.88 -16.84
C ASN A 324 -9.79 5.17 -17.73
N GLY A 325 -9.82 3.84 -17.73
CA GLY A 325 -10.69 3.06 -18.59
C GLY A 325 -10.09 2.77 -19.97
N LYS A 326 -10.84 2.01 -20.75
CA LYS A 326 -10.59 1.74 -22.16
C LYS A 326 -11.94 1.48 -22.84
N ASP A 327 -12.27 2.30 -23.83
CA ASP A 327 -13.56 2.25 -24.52
C ASP A 327 -13.92 0.84 -24.99
N GLY A 328 -15.14 0.41 -24.66
CA GLY A 328 -15.66 -0.92 -24.98
C GLY A 328 -14.98 -2.10 -24.26
N VAL A 329 -14.01 -1.85 -23.37
CA VAL A 329 -13.25 -2.89 -22.66
C VAL A 329 -13.39 -2.79 -21.14
N PHE A 330 -13.17 -1.61 -20.56
CA PHE A 330 -13.22 -1.41 -19.12
C PHE A 330 -13.65 0.03 -18.80
N PRO A 331 -14.58 0.25 -17.85
CA PRO A 331 -15.12 1.60 -17.59
C PRO A 331 -14.09 2.57 -17.02
N GLY A 332 -13.13 2.07 -16.23
CA GLY A 332 -12.16 2.91 -15.50
C GLY A 332 -12.68 3.36 -14.14
N LEU A 333 -11.81 3.37 -13.13
CA LEU A 333 -12.18 3.76 -11.77
C LEU A 333 -12.49 5.25 -11.63
N ILE A 334 -11.73 6.12 -12.30
CA ILE A 334 -11.98 7.58 -12.25
C ILE A 334 -13.27 7.96 -13.00
N PRO A 335 -13.57 7.42 -14.20
CA PRO A 335 -14.88 7.58 -14.81
C PRO A 335 -16.06 7.19 -13.91
N LEU A 336 -15.95 6.07 -13.17
CA LEU A 336 -16.97 5.66 -12.20
C LEU A 336 -17.11 6.63 -11.03
N ILE A 337 -16.00 7.15 -10.50
CA ILE A 337 -16.02 8.20 -9.46
C ILE A 337 -16.69 9.47 -9.99
N ASN A 338 -16.38 9.90 -11.22
CA ASN A 338 -17.02 11.07 -11.82
C ASN A 338 -18.52 10.87 -12.02
N SER A 339 -18.95 9.67 -12.42
CA SER A 339 -20.38 9.32 -12.50
C SER A 339 -21.06 9.41 -11.14
N TYR A 340 -20.40 8.92 -10.09
CA TYR A 340 -20.90 8.99 -8.72
C TYR A 340 -21.04 10.43 -8.21
N LEU A 341 -20.01 11.26 -8.42
CA LEU A 341 -20.02 12.67 -8.04
C LEU A 341 -21.08 13.48 -8.80
N SER A 342 -21.36 13.13 -10.06
CA SER A 342 -22.40 13.81 -10.85
C SER A 342 -23.81 13.58 -10.31
N GLY A 343 -24.02 12.52 -9.53
CA GLY A 343 -25.28 12.24 -8.84
C GLY A 343 -25.36 12.82 -7.42
N MET A 344 -24.31 13.51 -6.95
CA MET A 344 -24.25 14.12 -5.62
C MET A 344 -24.40 15.64 -5.72
N ASP A 345 -25.02 16.24 -4.70
CA ASP A 345 -25.09 17.69 -4.55
C ASP A 345 -23.78 18.20 -3.92
N VAL A 346 -22.75 18.39 -4.75
CA VAL A 346 -21.43 18.89 -4.37
C VAL A 346 -21.26 20.30 -4.90
N ASP A 347 -20.81 21.23 -4.06
CA ASP A 347 -20.56 22.60 -4.49
C ASP A 347 -19.43 22.65 -5.54
N THR A 348 -19.49 23.68 -6.38
CA THR A 348 -18.59 23.84 -7.53
C THR A 348 -17.11 23.87 -7.15
N ASP A 349 -16.77 24.49 -6.01
CA ASP A 349 -15.38 24.67 -5.59
C ASP A 349 -14.79 23.35 -5.07
N THR A 350 -15.57 22.61 -4.27
CA THR A 350 -15.21 21.25 -3.84
C THR A 350 -15.08 20.32 -5.04
N HIS A 351 -16.03 20.37 -6.00
CA HIS A 351 -15.96 19.56 -7.21
C HIS A 351 -14.69 19.88 -8.02
N CYS A 352 -14.36 21.16 -8.21
CA CYS A 352 -13.14 21.58 -8.89
C CYS A 352 -11.88 21.03 -8.21
N SER A 353 -11.81 21.10 -6.88
CA SER A 353 -10.69 20.58 -6.08
C SER A 353 -10.54 19.07 -6.22
N ILE A 354 -11.65 18.32 -6.14
CA ILE A 354 -11.65 16.87 -6.38
C ILE A 354 -11.16 16.56 -7.80
N GLN A 355 -11.61 17.29 -8.82
CA GLN A 355 -11.16 17.07 -10.20
C GLN A 355 -9.65 17.32 -10.37
N GLN A 356 -9.06 18.28 -9.66
CA GLN A 356 -7.61 18.48 -9.67
C GLN A 356 -6.85 17.28 -9.09
N TYR A 357 -7.35 16.71 -7.98
CA TYR A 357 -6.80 15.49 -7.38
C TYR A 357 -6.92 14.30 -8.32
N LEU A 358 -8.10 14.08 -8.91
CA LEU A 358 -8.30 12.98 -9.85
C LEU A 358 -7.39 13.13 -11.06
N LYS A 359 -7.23 14.35 -11.60
CA LYS A 359 -6.36 14.62 -12.75
C LYS A 359 -4.90 14.27 -12.50
N LEU A 360 -4.37 14.49 -11.27
CA LEU A 360 -3.03 14.02 -10.90
C LEU A 360 -2.91 12.50 -11.12
N ILE A 361 -3.87 11.75 -10.60
CA ILE A 361 -3.89 10.28 -10.65
C ILE A 361 -4.06 9.78 -12.09
N GLN A 362 -4.96 10.40 -12.87
CA GLN A 362 -5.15 10.10 -14.28
C GLN A 362 -3.86 10.26 -15.08
N LYS A 363 -3.16 11.38 -14.87
CA LYS A 363 -1.92 11.71 -15.59
C LYS A 363 -0.74 10.84 -15.18
N ARG A 364 -0.64 10.44 -13.91
CA ARG A 364 0.35 9.46 -13.47
C ARG A 364 0.07 8.09 -14.07
N ALA A 365 -1.18 7.66 -14.07
CA ALA A 365 -1.57 6.38 -14.64
C ALA A 365 -1.34 6.32 -16.16
N SER A 366 -1.52 7.42 -16.89
CA SER A 366 -1.24 7.50 -18.32
C SER A 366 0.24 7.67 -18.67
N GLY A 367 1.08 8.03 -17.69
CA GLY A 367 2.48 8.37 -17.88
C GLY A 367 2.74 9.79 -18.37
N GLU A 368 1.73 10.66 -18.40
CA GLU A 368 1.92 12.10 -18.66
C GLU A 368 2.65 12.80 -17.50
N LEU A 369 2.46 12.31 -16.26
CA LEU A 369 3.23 12.71 -15.09
C LEU A 369 4.08 11.54 -14.58
N LEU A 370 5.23 11.87 -14.00
CA LEU A 370 6.12 10.89 -13.39
C LEU A 370 5.57 10.45 -12.03
N THR A 371 5.91 9.22 -11.64
CA THR A 371 5.91 8.85 -10.22
C THR A 371 7.07 9.53 -9.51
N THR A 372 6.97 9.69 -8.19
CA THR A 372 8.07 10.19 -7.35
C THR A 372 9.35 9.38 -7.56
N ALA A 373 9.25 8.05 -7.66
CA ALA A 373 10.40 7.19 -7.95
C ALA A 373 11.03 7.46 -9.33
N SER A 374 10.21 7.62 -10.38
CA SER A 374 10.71 7.93 -11.73
C SER A 374 11.41 9.29 -11.75
N TRP A 375 10.85 10.28 -11.08
CA TRP A 375 11.43 11.62 -10.95
C TRP A 375 12.75 11.61 -10.17
N ILE A 376 12.81 10.94 -9.01
CA ILE A 376 14.06 10.79 -8.23
C ILE A 376 15.14 10.13 -9.10
N ARG A 377 14.78 9.08 -9.84
CA ARG A 377 15.72 8.38 -10.73
C ARG A 377 16.20 9.29 -11.85
N GLN A 378 15.31 10.07 -12.46
CA GLN A 378 15.67 11.05 -13.48
C GLN A 378 16.62 12.12 -12.92
N PHE A 379 16.31 12.66 -11.73
CA PHE A 379 17.14 13.63 -11.03
C PHE A 379 18.57 13.11 -10.85
N VAL A 380 18.73 11.91 -10.27
CA VAL A 380 20.05 11.30 -10.07
C VAL A 380 20.79 11.12 -11.39
N ARG A 381 20.12 10.58 -12.41
CA ARG A 381 20.76 10.31 -13.71
C ARG A 381 21.20 11.56 -14.46
N GLN A 382 20.57 12.71 -14.20
CA GLN A 382 20.90 13.99 -14.79
C GLN A 382 21.88 14.81 -13.94
N HIS A 383 22.18 14.37 -12.71
CA HIS A 383 23.03 15.09 -11.79
C HIS A 383 24.49 15.13 -12.28
N PRO A 384 25.19 16.29 -12.27
CA PRO A 384 26.57 16.40 -12.76
C PRO A 384 27.56 15.47 -12.06
N ALA A 385 27.35 15.21 -10.76
CA ALA A 385 28.19 14.32 -9.96
C ALA A 385 27.92 12.81 -10.19
N TYR A 386 26.85 12.45 -10.93
CA TYR A 386 26.49 11.05 -11.17
C TYR A 386 27.37 10.44 -12.25
N LYS A 387 27.99 9.29 -11.95
CA LYS A 387 29.02 8.67 -12.79
C LYS A 387 28.50 7.52 -13.65
N GLN A 388 27.17 7.39 -13.77
CA GLN A 388 26.52 6.26 -14.46
C GLN A 388 26.90 4.90 -13.85
N ASP A 389 27.22 4.87 -12.56
CA ASP A 389 27.67 3.69 -11.81
C ASP A 389 26.63 3.21 -10.77
N SER A 390 25.43 3.79 -10.82
CA SER A 390 24.32 3.58 -9.87
C SER A 390 24.56 4.06 -8.45
N ILE A 391 25.69 4.72 -8.17
CA ILE A 391 26.00 5.26 -6.85
C ILE A 391 25.40 6.65 -6.67
N VAL A 392 24.72 6.85 -5.55
CA VAL A 392 24.19 8.12 -5.08
C VAL A 392 25.08 8.59 -3.92
N ASN A 393 26.02 9.47 -4.23
CA ASN A 393 26.94 10.05 -3.24
C ASN A 393 26.27 11.17 -2.42
N ASP A 394 26.99 11.68 -1.42
CA ASP A 394 26.49 12.70 -0.50
C ASP A 394 26.08 14.01 -1.20
N GLU A 395 26.77 14.40 -2.27
CA GLU A 395 26.44 15.60 -3.07
C GLU A 395 25.08 15.42 -3.75
N ILE A 396 24.89 14.31 -4.47
CA ILE A 396 23.61 13.99 -5.14
C ILE A 396 22.49 13.89 -4.10
N ALA A 397 22.75 13.22 -2.97
CA ALA A 397 21.76 13.05 -1.91
C ALA A 397 21.35 14.40 -1.28
N TYR A 398 22.32 15.27 -1.01
CA TYR A 398 22.08 16.61 -0.49
C TYR A 398 21.25 17.46 -1.46
N ASP A 399 21.63 17.50 -2.73
CA ASP A 399 20.95 18.29 -3.76
C ASP A 399 19.54 17.75 -4.04
N LEU A 400 19.35 16.43 -3.99
CA LEU A 400 18.03 15.80 -4.07
C LEU A 400 17.13 16.25 -2.92
N LEU A 401 17.61 16.17 -1.68
CA LEU A 401 16.83 16.57 -0.50
C LEU A 401 16.52 18.07 -0.49
N LYS A 402 17.47 18.92 -0.93
CA LYS A 402 17.23 20.35 -1.13
C LYS A 402 16.18 20.63 -2.18
N THR A 403 16.21 19.89 -3.29
CA THR A 403 15.21 20.01 -4.35
C THR A 403 13.83 19.57 -3.86
N ILE A 404 13.74 18.46 -3.14
CA ILE A 404 12.49 17.99 -2.51
C ILE A 404 11.93 19.03 -1.55
N ASP A 405 12.77 19.65 -0.71
CA ASP A 405 12.35 20.73 0.20
C ASP A 405 11.78 21.93 -0.58
N GLY A 406 12.42 22.32 -1.69
CA GLY A 406 11.92 23.37 -2.59
C GLY A 406 10.59 23.03 -3.27
N ILE A 407 10.33 21.76 -3.60
CA ILE A 407 9.07 21.31 -4.23
C ILE A 407 7.89 21.50 -3.27
N ARG A 408 8.09 21.37 -1.96
CA ARG A 408 7.01 21.54 -0.95
C ARG A 408 6.36 22.91 -1.02
N THR A 409 7.12 23.94 -1.37
CA THR A 409 6.65 25.34 -1.49
C THR A 409 6.57 25.83 -2.93
N GLY A 410 7.01 25.01 -3.89
CA GLY A 410 7.24 25.40 -5.28
C GLY A 410 6.39 24.61 -6.28
N HIS A 411 6.70 24.77 -7.56
CA HIS A 411 6.02 24.06 -8.64
C HIS A 411 6.98 23.05 -9.29
N CYS A 412 6.57 21.78 -9.36
CA CYS A 412 7.27 20.72 -10.10
C CYS A 412 6.33 20.15 -11.18
N PRO A 413 6.39 20.65 -12.43
CA PRO A 413 5.43 20.28 -13.48
C PRO A 413 5.51 18.80 -13.90
N GLU A 414 6.65 18.14 -13.68
CA GLU A 414 6.84 16.71 -13.96
C GLU A 414 6.12 15.80 -12.96
N LEU A 415 5.89 16.29 -11.74
CA LEU A 415 5.25 15.54 -10.64
C LEU A 415 3.80 15.98 -10.37
N ILE A 416 3.52 17.27 -10.49
CA ILE A 416 2.28 17.92 -10.05
C ILE A 416 1.72 18.73 -11.23
N PRO A 417 0.45 18.54 -11.61
CA PRO A 417 -0.15 19.33 -12.67
C PRO A 417 -0.20 20.81 -12.27
N SER A 418 -0.16 21.73 -13.24
CA SER A 418 -0.43 23.14 -12.98
C SER A 418 -1.84 23.29 -12.38
N LEU A 419 -1.90 23.68 -11.11
CA LEU A 419 -3.13 23.89 -10.37
C LEU A 419 -3.66 25.29 -10.72
N VAL A 420 -4.65 25.35 -11.61
CA VAL A 420 -5.33 26.61 -11.92
C VAL A 420 -6.59 26.66 -11.06
N SER A 421 -6.48 27.27 -9.88
CA SER A 421 -7.68 27.72 -9.14
C SER A 421 -8.18 29.02 -9.78
N LYS A 422 -9.46 29.08 -10.16
CA LYS A 422 -10.12 30.35 -10.55
C LYS A 422 -10.62 31.14 -9.34
N THR A 423 -10.51 30.58 -8.14
CA THR A 423 -11.00 31.17 -6.90
C THR A 423 -9.89 32.03 -6.30
N THR A 424 -10.06 33.35 -6.37
CA THR A 424 -9.32 34.30 -5.55
C THR A 424 -9.76 34.15 -4.10
N GLU A 425 -8.82 34.14 -3.14
CA GLU A 425 -9.10 34.15 -1.69
C GLU A 425 -9.93 35.37 -1.22
N SER A 426 -10.20 36.34 -2.10
CA SER A 426 -11.07 37.47 -1.81
C SER A 426 -12.55 37.09 -1.94
N ILE A 427 -13.30 37.29 -0.86
CA ILE A 427 -14.77 37.29 -0.86
C ILE A 427 -15.25 38.26 -1.95
N PRO A 428 -16.13 37.85 -2.88
CA PRO A 428 -16.70 38.76 -3.86
C PRO A 428 -17.36 39.95 -3.15
N ARG A 429 -17.11 41.20 -3.59
CA ARG A 429 -17.74 42.41 -3.03
C ARG A 429 -19.27 42.35 -2.88
N ALA A 430 -19.93 41.49 -3.66
CA ALA A 430 -21.36 41.21 -3.55
C ALA A 430 -21.74 40.50 -2.24
N MET A 431 -20.86 39.65 -1.70
CA MET A 431 -21.04 38.88 -0.47
C MET A 431 -20.59 39.64 0.80
N GLU A 432 -19.74 40.67 0.68
CA GLU A 432 -19.38 41.56 1.81
C GLU A 432 -20.61 42.25 2.42
N LYS A 433 -21.61 42.60 1.61
CA LYS A 433 -22.85 43.23 2.10
C LYS A 433 -23.78 42.28 2.86
N VAL A 434 -23.66 40.97 2.63
CA VAL A 434 -24.47 39.95 3.33
C VAL A 434 -23.89 39.72 4.73
N TYR A 435 -22.57 39.54 4.83
CA TYR A 435 -21.89 39.38 6.11
C TYR A 435 -21.92 40.64 7.01
N CYS A 436 -21.85 41.84 6.44
CA CYS A 436 -21.98 43.08 7.24
C CYS A 436 -23.40 43.36 7.75
N LYS A 437 -24.44 42.72 7.18
CA LYS A 437 -25.82 42.86 7.67
C LYS A 437 -26.12 41.95 8.86
N GLU A 438 -25.49 40.78 8.94
CA GLU A 438 -25.71 39.84 10.05
C GLU A 438 -25.01 40.30 11.34
N ILE A 439 -23.87 41.00 11.25
CA ILE A 439 -23.15 41.52 12.42
C ILE A 439 -23.88 42.70 13.08
N ASN A 440 -24.59 43.53 12.31
CA ASN A 440 -25.28 44.72 12.85
C ASN A 440 -26.68 44.43 13.45
N ASN A 441 -27.22 43.22 13.29
CA ASN A 441 -28.52 42.85 13.86
C ASN A 441 -28.42 42.11 15.21
N CYS A 442 -27.21 41.90 15.75
CA CYS A 442 -27.01 41.26 17.06
C CYS A 442 -26.74 42.25 18.22
N CYS A 443 -26.87 43.56 17.99
CA CYS A 443 -26.61 44.58 19.02
C CYS A 443 -27.84 45.39 19.49
N ASP A 444 -29.05 45.10 19.00
CA ASP A 444 -30.28 45.73 19.51
C ASP A 444 -31.35 44.66 19.79
N SER A 445 -31.26 44.02 20.96
CA SER A 445 -32.34 43.30 21.67
C SER A 445 -31.97 43.09 23.12
#